data_AF-A0A851GLM8-F1
#
_entry.id   AF-A0A851GLM8-F1
#
_cell.length_a   1.000
_cell.length_b   1.000
_cell.length_c   1.000
_cell.angle_alpha   90.00
_cell.angle_beta   90.00
_cell.angle_gamma   90.00
#
_symmetry.space_group_name_H-M   'P 1'
#
loop_
_entity.id
_entity.type
_entity.pdbx_description
1 polymer ?
#
loop_
_entity_poly.entity_id
_entity_poly.type
_entity_poly.pdbx_seq_one_letter_code
_entity_poly.pdbx_strand_id
1 'polypeptide(L)'
;MGTTIKLGIILCLALAKLHASAKPNIIVFLVDDMGWQETSVPFHTETTPLNRDYKTPNMEKLAADGLVLTNAYAHNVCSPSRVSLLTGANPARHRVTCWTLRKDRSPERNNKDFRRANWNLNGLQPLGYNIPHSFESVTLAQVLQQDGYRTIHAGKAHFGAQDTPGADPKNLGFEVNIAGSYMGGPGSYHGDKNFSAAWRGGGKIWDVPGLEKYHGQKINLTEAITRESIAAIQQSVQEKKPFFLHMAHYAVHAPWEADRRFLDQFSNKGWPKQKAVLASMLYGMDQSLGDLRKTVEDLGIRDNTLIIFMSDNGSPSQCPQNHPLRGHKVRAYEGGTRVPMIAYWPGKTPKGKRNDTPVIIDDIFPTLLDAAGTETIPPNDGISLVPLLSGKPINASRPLFWHYPNFYDVPPFSSVRLGNWKLIYRHTSQQFELFNLKQDLSEKNNLANSMPEKVSELSKILTQHLKDTQAVLPIDKQSNKPVPLPDKAL
;
A
#
# COMPACT_ATOMS: atom_id res chain seq x y z
N MET A 1 -14.35 -82.22 14.23
CA MET A 1 -15.21 -81.10 13.81
C MET A 1 -15.34 -80.15 14.99
N GLY A 2 -14.90 -78.90 14.84
CA GLY A 2 -14.85 -77.94 15.96
C GLY A 2 -14.00 -76.74 15.57
N THR A 3 -14.58 -75.90 14.72
CA THR A 3 -13.92 -74.83 13.98
C THR A 3 -13.62 -73.63 14.87
N THR A 4 -12.39 -73.13 14.73
CA THR A 4 -11.78 -71.97 15.38
C THR A 4 -12.51 -70.67 15.01
N ILE A 5 -12.95 -69.88 16.00
CA ILE A 5 -13.42 -68.51 15.78
C ILE A 5 -12.20 -67.59 15.81
N LYS A 6 -11.80 -67.08 14.63
CA LYS A 6 -10.77 -66.05 14.50
C LYS A 6 -11.38 -64.67 14.68
N LEU A 7 -10.81 -63.94 15.64
CA LEU A 7 -10.99 -62.52 15.92
C LEU A 7 -10.53 -61.69 14.70
N GLY A 8 -11.39 -60.81 14.19
CA GLY A 8 -11.09 -59.88 13.10
C GLY A 8 -11.45 -58.46 13.49
N ILE A 9 -10.54 -57.76 14.19
CA ILE A 9 -10.60 -56.32 14.40
C ILE A 9 -10.05 -55.66 13.14
N ILE A 10 -10.92 -55.06 12.32
CA ILE A 10 -10.52 -54.17 11.23
C ILE A 10 -10.25 -52.80 11.84
N LEU A 11 -8.98 -52.54 12.17
CA LEU A 11 -8.51 -51.21 12.54
C LEU A 11 -8.31 -50.40 11.24
N CYS A 12 -9.32 -49.63 10.84
CA CYS A 12 -9.15 -48.58 9.85
C CYS A 12 -8.28 -47.47 10.46
N LEU A 13 -6.95 -47.61 10.31
CA LEU A 13 -6.02 -46.50 10.51
C LEU A 13 -6.26 -45.47 9.41
N ALA A 14 -7.17 -44.53 9.69
CA ALA A 14 -7.20 -43.25 9.00
C ALA A 14 -5.86 -42.55 9.31
N LEU A 15 -4.90 -42.65 8.38
CA LEU A 15 -3.75 -41.77 8.30
C LEU A 15 -4.27 -40.36 8.00
N ALA A 16 -4.80 -39.69 9.02
CA ALA A 16 -4.82 -38.24 9.06
C ALA A 16 -3.35 -37.82 9.08
N LYS A 17 -2.79 -37.56 7.89
CA LYS A 17 -1.59 -36.73 7.79
C LYS A 17 -1.99 -35.41 8.47
N LEU A 18 -1.58 -35.23 9.73
CA LEU A 18 -1.37 -33.91 10.27
C LEU A 18 -0.33 -33.26 9.37
N HIS A 19 -0.78 -32.66 8.26
CA HIS A 19 0.00 -31.62 7.62
C HIS A 19 0.07 -30.53 8.69
N ALA A 20 1.23 -30.40 9.34
CA ALA A 20 1.64 -29.10 9.83
C ALA A 20 1.31 -28.13 8.69
N SER A 21 0.37 -27.21 8.91
CA SER A 21 -0.15 -26.36 7.85
C SER A 21 1.05 -25.72 7.17
N ALA A 22 1.30 -26.08 5.90
CA ALA A 22 2.42 -25.53 5.16
C ALA A 22 2.29 -24.00 5.22
N LYS A 23 3.40 -23.30 5.49
CA LYS A 23 3.40 -21.83 5.50
C LYS A 23 2.78 -21.34 4.19
N PRO A 24 1.83 -20.39 4.22
CA PRO A 24 1.17 -19.92 3.01
C PRO A 24 2.16 -19.16 2.13
N ASN A 25 2.02 -19.21 0.81
CA ASN A 25 2.63 -18.21 -0.04
C ASN A 25 1.90 -16.87 0.17
N ILE A 26 2.62 -15.77 0.02
CA ILE A 26 2.08 -14.43 0.25
C ILE A 26 2.35 -13.57 -0.99
N ILE A 27 1.30 -12.96 -1.52
CA ILE A 27 1.39 -11.94 -2.58
C ILE A 27 0.75 -10.66 -2.05
N VAL A 28 1.55 -9.61 -1.94
CA VAL A 28 1.05 -8.24 -1.78
C VAL A 28 1.10 -7.57 -3.15
N PHE A 29 -0.07 -7.37 -3.74
CA PHE A 29 -0.26 -6.67 -5.00
C PHE A 29 -0.56 -5.19 -4.71
N LEU A 30 0.49 -4.37 -4.74
CA LEU A 30 0.45 -2.96 -4.40
C LEU A 30 0.46 -2.09 -5.67
N VAL A 31 -0.60 -1.33 -5.90
CA VAL A 31 -0.74 -0.40 -7.03
C VAL A 31 -0.33 1.01 -6.60
N ASP A 32 0.39 1.72 -7.46
CA ASP A 32 0.82 3.09 -7.21
C ASP A 32 -0.26 4.09 -7.64
N ASP A 33 -0.63 5.02 -6.74
CA ASP A 33 -1.51 6.14 -7.06
C ASP A 33 -2.93 5.78 -7.54
N MET A 34 -3.46 4.61 -7.14
CA MET A 34 -4.79 4.15 -7.55
C MET A 34 -5.87 4.58 -6.55
N GLY A 35 -6.77 5.45 -7.01
CA GLY A 35 -7.91 5.93 -6.24
C GLY A 35 -8.92 4.83 -5.89
N TRP A 36 -9.68 5.05 -4.82
CA TRP A 36 -10.66 4.10 -4.27
C TRP A 36 -11.72 3.61 -5.28
N GLN A 37 -11.98 4.38 -6.32
CA GLN A 37 -13.01 4.12 -7.34
C GLN A 37 -12.42 3.90 -8.75
N GLU A 38 -11.10 3.82 -8.90
CA GLU A 38 -10.43 3.61 -10.19
C GLU A 38 -10.43 2.12 -10.60
N THR A 39 -11.56 1.46 -10.44
CA THR A 39 -11.77 0.02 -10.65
C THR A 39 -13.24 -0.23 -10.97
N SER A 40 -13.56 -1.32 -11.66
CA SER A 40 -14.95 -1.75 -11.83
C SER A 40 -15.56 -2.38 -10.57
N VAL A 41 -14.76 -2.73 -9.56
CA VAL A 41 -15.26 -3.22 -8.28
C VAL A 41 -15.88 -2.06 -7.50
N PRO A 42 -17.20 -2.09 -7.19
CA PRO A 42 -17.82 -1.02 -6.43
C PRO A 42 -17.40 -1.12 -4.97
N PHE A 43 -16.46 -0.28 -4.52
CA PHE A 43 -16.09 -0.19 -3.10
C PHE A 43 -17.06 0.65 -2.27
N HIS A 44 -17.75 1.58 -2.92
CA HIS A 44 -18.84 2.33 -2.32
C HIS A 44 -20.10 1.46 -2.23
N THR A 45 -21.10 1.92 -1.47
CA THR A 45 -22.41 1.26 -1.39
C THR A 45 -23.14 1.29 -2.73
N GLU A 46 -22.89 2.31 -3.53
CA GLU A 46 -23.43 2.46 -4.89
C GLU A 46 -22.32 2.33 -5.94
N THR A 47 -22.69 1.83 -7.12
CA THR A 47 -21.80 1.81 -8.28
C THR A 47 -21.65 3.23 -8.84
N THR A 48 -20.43 3.75 -8.84
CA THR A 48 -20.12 5.09 -9.37
C THR A 48 -19.95 5.07 -10.90
N PRO A 49 -20.00 6.24 -11.57
CA PRO A 49 -19.66 6.31 -13.00
C PRO A 49 -18.27 5.74 -13.31
N LEU A 50 -17.31 5.90 -12.40
CA LEU A 50 -15.96 5.38 -12.53
C LEU A 50 -15.93 3.86 -12.60
N ASN A 51 -16.74 3.20 -11.78
CA ASN A 51 -16.84 1.73 -11.82
C ASN A 51 -17.45 1.21 -13.13
N ARG A 52 -18.28 2.01 -13.81
CA ARG A 52 -18.86 1.65 -15.12
C ARG A 52 -17.88 1.93 -16.27
N ASP A 53 -17.05 2.94 -16.10
CA ASP A 53 -16.09 3.37 -17.10
C ASP A 53 -14.87 2.45 -17.13
N TYR A 54 -14.24 2.25 -15.98
CA TYR A 54 -13.06 1.39 -15.86
C TYR A 54 -13.43 -0.08 -15.92
N LYS A 55 -12.50 -0.90 -16.43
CA LYS A 55 -12.65 -2.34 -16.55
C LYS A 55 -11.52 -3.02 -15.81
N THR A 56 -11.85 -3.76 -14.75
CA THR A 56 -10.89 -4.55 -13.97
C THR A 56 -11.49 -5.93 -13.66
N PRO A 57 -11.73 -6.78 -14.69
CA PRO A 57 -12.39 -8.06 -14.52
C PRO A 57 -11.64 -9.03 -13.59
N ASN A 58 -10.31 -8.95 -13.47
CA ASN A 58 -9.57 -9.81 -12.56
C ASN A 58 -9.68 -9.35 -11.11
N MET A 59 -9.80 -8.05 -10.85
CA MET A 59 -10.20 -7.51 -9.55
C MET A 59 -11.63 -7.92 -9.19
N GLU A 60 -12.58 -7.91 -10.14
CA GLU A 60 -13.94 -8.40 -9.90
C GLU A 60 -13.95 -9.88 -9.49
N LYS A 61 -13.18 -10.73 -10.18
CA LYS A 61 -13.03 -12.14 -9.80
C LYS A 61 -12.38 -12.28 -8.43
N LEU A 62 -11.33 -11.52 -8.14
CA LEU A 62 -10.68 -11.52 -6.81
C LEU A 62 -11.67 -11.10 -5.71
N ALA A 63 -12.50 -10.09 -5.95
CA ALA A 63 -13.54 -9.64 -5.04
C ALA A 63 -14.64 -10.68 -4.84
N ALA A 64 -15.08 -11.35 -5.91
CA ALA A 64 -16.08 -12.41 -5.87
C ALA A 64 -15.58 -13.65 -5.11
N ASP A 65 -14.28 -13.94 -5.19
CA ASP A 65 -13.67 -15.08 -4.52
C ASP A 65 -13.15 -14.76 -3.10
N GLY A 66 -12.95 -13.48 -2.78
CA GLY A 66 -12.32 -13.01 -1.55
C GLY A 66 -13.23 -12.14 -0.67
N LEU A 67 -12.58 -11.30 0.12
CA LEU A 67 -13.17 -10.32 1.03
C LEU A 67 -12.84 -8.90 0.56
N VAL A 68 -13.86 -8.10 0.27
CA VAL A 68 -13.71 -6.68 -0.08
C VAL A 68 -13.71 -5.83 1.19
N LEU A 69 -12.63 -5.09 1.43
CA LEU A 69 -12.48 -4.18 2.56
C LEU A 69 -12.81 -2.75 2.10
N THR A 70 -13.95 -2.25 2.52
CA THR A 70 -14.52 -0.99 2.01
C THR A 70 -14.02 0.26 2.75
N ASN A 71 -13.48 0.09 3.96
CA ASN A 71 -12.91 1.16 4.80
C ASN A 71 -11.38 0.95 4.99
N ALA A 72 -10.67 0.66 3.90
CA ALA A 72 -9.21 0.53 3.93
C ALA A 72 -8.50 1.85 3.65
N TYR A 73 -7.40 2.08 4.37
CA TYR A 73 -6.61 3.30 4.31
C TYR A 73 -5.12 3.02 4.06
N ALA A 74 -4.49 3.97 3.39
CA ALA A 74 -3.06 4.15 3.37
C ALA A 74 -2.73 5.57 3.87
N HIS A 75 -1.45 5.93 3.85
CA HIS A 75 -1.04 7.32 4.03
C HIS A 75 -1.23 8.10 2.74
N ASN A 76 -1.17 9.42 2.83
CA ASN A 76 -1.49 10.31 1.71
C ASN A 76 -0.40 10.39 0.62
N VAL A 77 0.75 9.73 0.80
CA VAL A 77 1.91 9.78 -0.12
C VAL A 77 2.61 8.41 -0.16
N CYS A 78 3.28 8.12 -1.29
CA CYS A 78 3.92 6.82 -1.58
C CYS A 78 4.91 6.36 -0.50
N SER A 79 6.01 7.09 -0.27
CA SER A 79 7.08 6.63 0.64
C SER A 79 6.59 6.37 2.07
N PRO A 80 5.77 7.24 2.70
CA PRO A 80 5.20 6.94 4.02
C PRO A 80 4.45 5.60 4.05
N SER A 81 3.52 5.40 3.12
CA SER A 81 2.75 4.15 3.00
C SER A 81 3.62 2.91 2.79
N ARG A 82 4.62 3.01 1.92
CA ARG A 82 5.51 1.89 1.60
C ARG A 82 6.44 1.53 2.75
N VAL A 83 6.92 2.52 3.51
CA VAL A 83 7.69 2.30 4.73
C VAL A 83 6.81 1.70 5.83
N SER A 84 5.59 2.20 6.02
CA SER A 84 4.63 1.61 6.96
C SER A 84 4.29 0.16 6.61
N LEU A 85 4.11 -0.19 5.34
CA LEU A 85 3.86 -1.57 4.92
C LEU A 85 5.01 -2.51 5.31
N LEU A 86 6.27 -2.07 5.14
CA LEU A 86 7.43 -2.90 5.42
C LEU A 86 7.85 -2.95 6.89
N THR A 87 7.38 -2.04 7.73
CA THR A 87 7.85 -1.92 9.13
C THR A 87 6.73 -1.97 10.15
N GLY A 88 5.48 -1.81 9.70
CA GLY A 88 4.31 -1.61 10.55
C GLY A 88 4.34 -0.32 11.36
N ALA A 89 5.34 0.54 11.19
CA ALA A 89 5.42 1.82 11.89
C ALA A 89 4.57 2.88 11.19
N ASN A 90 3.90 3.72 11.97
CA ASN A 90 3.16 4.87 11.47
C ASN A 90 4.12 6.01 11.03
N PRO A 91 3.75 6.90 10.08
CA PRO A 91 4.61 7.99 9.65
C PRO A 91 4.99 8.98 10.73
N ALA A 92 4.15 9.13 11.75
CA ALA A 92 4.48 9.90 12.94
C ALA A 92 5.70 9.31 13.68
N ARG A 93 5.90 7.98 13.65
CA ARG A 93 7.01 7.26 14.28
C ARG A 93 8.24 7.19 13.38
N HIS A 94 8.07 6.69 12.16
CA HIS A 94 9.22 6.51 11.26
C HIS A 94 9.72 7.82 10.64
N ARG A 95 8.93 8.90 10.71
CA ARG A 95 9.26 10.24 10.21
C ARG A 95 9.59 10.34 8.71
N VAL A 96 9.59 9.25 7.93
CA VAL A 96 9.54 9.30 6.46
C VAL A 96 8.15 9.77 6.02
N THR A 97 7.90 11.08 6.07
CA THR A 97 6.53 11.67 5.97
C THR A 97 6.21 12.29 4.61
N CYS A 98 7.18 12.40 3.72
CA CYS A 98 7.01 12.79 2.33
C CYS A 98 7.77 11.84 1.41
N TRP A 99 7.62 12.01 0.10
CA TRP A 99 8.34 11.21 -0.88
C TRP A 99 9.85 11.49 -0.84
N THR A 100 10.67 10.46 -1.03
CA THR A 100 12.13 10.57 -1.06
C THR A 100 12.65 10.43 -2.50
N LEU A 101 13.86 10.93 -2.79
CA LEU A 101 14.48 10.69 -4.10
C LEU A 101 16.00 10.84 -4.05
N ARG A 102 16.49 12.00 -3.60
CA ARG A 102 17.92 12.31 -3.57
C ARG A 102 18.40 12.39 -2.12
N LYS A 103 19.57 11.82 -1.84
CA LYS A 103 20.20 11.88 -0.54
C LYS A 103 20.29 13.32 -0.04
N ASP A 104 19.91 13.54 1.21
CA ASP A 104 20.01 14.83 1.90
C ASP A 104 19.25 15.99 1.21
N ARG A 105 18.25 15.67 0.37
CA ARG A 105 17.41 16.67 -0.31
C ARG A 105 15.93 16.40 -0.12
N SER A 106 15.27 17.33 0.55
CA SER A 106 13.82 17.32 0.73
C SER A 106 13.11 17.91 -0.51
N PRO A 107 12.06 17.25 -1.04
CA PRO A 107 11.24 17.78 -2.13
C PRO A 107 10.30 18.90 -1.71
N GLU A 108 10.26 19.24 -0.42
CA GLU A 108 9.40 20.32 0.05
C GLU A 108 9.82 21.66 -0.56
N ARG A 109 8.82 22.53 -0.68
CA ARG A 109 8.98 23.93 -1.04
C ARG A 109 9.40 24.71 0.20
N ASN A 110 10.14 25.79 0.00
CA ASN A 110 10.40 26.73 1.09
C ASN A 110 9.11 27.42 1.50
N ASN A 111 8.88 27.53 2.81
CA ASN A 111 7.79 28.32 3.36
C ASN A 111 8.35 29.62 3.97
N LYS A 112 7.60 30.72 3.85
CA LYS A 112 8.03 32.04 4.34
C LYS A 112 8.06 32.10 5.88
N ASP A 113 7.07 31.55 6.56
CA ASP A 113 6.85 31.71 8.00
C ASP A 113 7.36 30.51 8.81
N PHE A 114 7.49 29.35 8.18
CA PHE A 114 7.83 28.09 8.86
C PHE A 114 9.09 27.44 8.29
N ARG A 115 9.91 26.84 9.16
CA ARG A 115 10.94 25.86 8.77
C ARG A 115 10.31 24.47 8.72
N ARG A 116 10.83 23.66 7.80
CA ARG A 116 10.42 22.26 7.60
C ARG A 116 10.64 21.46 8.87
N ALA A 117 9.80 20.45 9.10
CA ALA A 117 10.05 19.48 10.16
C ALA A 117 11.35 18.71 9.89
N ASN A 118 12.02 18.24 10.94
CA ASN A 118 13.22 17.40 10.79
C ASN A 118 12.83 15.94 10.52
N TRP A 119 12.26 15.69 9.35
CA TRP A 119 11.74 14.38 8.95
C TRP A 119 12.83 13.53 8.27
N ASN A 120 12.59 12.23 8.14
CA ASN A 120 13.56 11.27 7.63
C ASN A 120 13.59 11.23 6.10
N LEU A 121 14.18 12.27 5.50
CA LEU A 121 14.27 12.48 4.04
C LEU A 121 15.10 11.43 3.28
N ASN A 122 15.93 10.66 3.97
CA ASN A 122 16.71 9.56 3.38
C ASN A 122 15.94 8.24 3.39
N GLY A 123 14.73 8.21 3.97
CA GLY A 123 13.83 7.06 3.92
C GLY A 123 14.19 5.94 4.91
N LEU A 124 13.70 4.74 4.61
CA LEU A 124 13.95 3.51 5.36
C LEU A 124 15.34 2.97 5.05
N GLN A 125 16.04 2.49 6.07
CA GLN A 125 17.37 1.91 5.98
C GLN A 125 17.44 0.60 6.79
N PRO A 126 18.31 -0.35 6.39
CA PRO A 126 18.66 -1.47 7.25
C PRO A 126 19.33 -1.03 8.54
N LEU A 127 19.21 -1.85 9.58
CA LEU A 127 19.87 -1.62 10.87
C LEU A 127 21.40 -1.50 10.72
N GLY A 128 22.00 -0.55 11.44
CA GLY A 128 23.44 -0.46 11.66
C GLY A 128 24.21 0.42 10.67
N TYR A 129 23.54 1.06 9.71
CA TYR A 129 24.21 1.91 8.71
C TYR A 129 24.36 3.37 9.17
N ASN A 130 23.63 3.79 10.20
CA ASN A 130 23.66 5.11 10.82
C ASN A 130 23.53 6.26 9.80
N ILE A 131 22.65 6.09 8.81
CA ILE A 131 22.43 7.12 7.79
C ILE A 131 21.65 8.29 8.43
N PRO A 132 22.15 9.53 8.35
CA PRO A 132 21.42 10.70 8.86
C PRO A 132 20.02 10.83 8.25
N HIS A 133 19.08 11.41 8.99
CA HIS A 133 17.71 11.65 8.52
C HIS A 133 17.04 10.41 7.91
N SER A 134 17.20 9.26 8.55
CA SER A 134 16.66 8.00 8.08
C SER A 134 15.94 7.24 9.20
N PHE A 135 15.12 6.27 8.82
CA PHE A 135 14.49 5.34 9.74
C PHE A 135 15.12 3.97 9.59
N GLU A 136 15.76 3.49 10.66
CA GLU A 136 16.27 2.13 10.70
C GLU A 136 15.25 1.20 11.34
N SER A 137 14.95 0.08 10.69
CA SER A 137 13.98 -0.89 11.20
C SER A 137 14.23 -2.28 10.65
N VAL A 138 13.79 -3.29 11.41
CA VAL A 138 13.64 -4.64 10.89
C VAL A 138 12.42 -4.65 9.97
N THR A 139 12.62 -5.11 8.75
CA THR A 139 11.58 -5.12 7.72
C THR A 139 10.84 -6.46 7.65
N LEU A 140 9.63 -6.42 7.10
CA LEU A 140 8.80 -7.58 6.83
C LEU A 140 9.55 -8.65 6.06
N ALA A 141 10.29 -8.25 5.02
CA ALA A 141 11.05 -9.17 4.20
C ALA A 141 12.20 -9.81 4.98
N GLN A 142 12.91 -9.07 5.85
CA GLN A 142 13.95 -9.67 6.71
C GLN A 142 13.37 -10.74 7.64
N VAL A 143 12.23 -10.47 8.28
CA VAL A 143 11.59 -11.45 9.18
C VAL A 143 11.13 -12.68 8.41
N LEU A 144 10.43 -12.50 7.28
CA LEU A 144 9.96 -13.63 6.46
C LEU A 144 11.13 -14.44 5.89
N GLN A 145 12.22 -13.79 5.49
CA GLN A 145 13.43 -14.45 5.02
C GLN A 145 14.04 -15.33 6.12
N GLN A 146 14.15 -14.82 7.35
CA GLN A 146 14.61 -15.58 8.52
C GLN A 146 13.70 -16.78 8.81
N ASP A 147 12.40 -16.63 8.57
CA ASP A 147 11.39 -17.67 8.68
C ASP A 147 11.36 -18.66 7.50
N GLY A 148 12.33 -18.57 6.58
CA GLY A 148 12.52 -19.53 5.49
C GLY A 148 11.72 -19.23 4.23
N TYR A 149 11.13 -18.04 4.08
CA TYR A 149 10.51 -17.62 2.82
C TYR A 149 11.55 -17.23 1.78
N ARG A 150 11.23 -17.47 0.50
CA ARG A 150 11.83 -16.71 -0.60
C ARG A 150 11.21 -15.33 -0.63
N THR A 151 11.99 -14.28 -0.47
CA THR A 151 11.50 -12.89 -0.52
C THR A 151 11.78 -12.26 -1.88
N ILE A 152 10.72 -11.80 -2.55
CA ILE A 152 10.76 -11.28 -3.91
C ILE A 152 10.14 -9.88 -3.91
N HIS A 153 10.92 -8.89 -4.34
CA HIS A 153 10.41 -7.56 -4.66
C HIS A 153 10.32 -7.37 -6.17
N ALA A 154 9.21 -6.81 -6.65
CA ALA A 154 9.01 -6.53 -8.06
C ALA A 154 8.34 -5.17 -8.29
N GLY A 155 9.02 -4.29 -9.02
CA GLY A 155 8.55 -2.97 -9.43
C GLY A 155 9.06 -1.83 -8.55
N LYS A 156 8.18 -0.90 -8.16
CA LYS A 156 8.52 0.30 -7.40
C LYS A 156 8.85 -0.04 -5.94
N ALA A 157 10.11 0.16 -5.57
CA ALA A 157 10.57 0.08 -4.18
C ALA A 157 10.30 1.40 -3.44
N HIS A 158 11.07 2.45 -3.76
CA HIS A 158 10.89 3.81 -3.22
C HIS A 158 10.98 3.89 -1.68
N PHE A 159 11.83 3.05 -1.07
CA PHE A 159 12.02 2.98 0.38
C PHE A 159 13.07 3.96 0.90
N GLY A 160 14.23 4.04 0.23
CA GLY A 160 15.35 4.92 0.57
C GLY A 160 15.70 5.88 -0.55
N ALA A 161 16.35 7.00 -0.21
CA ALA A 161 16.85 7.96 -1.20
C ALA A 161 18.02 7.37 -2.02
N GLN A 162 18.27 7.93 -3.22
CA GLN A 162 19.42 7.58 -4.05
C GLN A 162 20.72 7.60 -3.24
N ASP A 163 21.63 6.67 -3.50
CA ASP A 163 22.94 6.53 -2.80
C ASP A 163 22.83 6.28 -1.29
N THR A 164 21.70 5.70 -0.84
CA THR A 164 21.54 5.16 0.51
C THR A 164 21.31 3.63 0.44
N PRO A 165 21.72 2.85 1.45
CA PRO A 165 21.54 1.40 1.47
C PRO A 165 20.10 0.94 1.19
N GLY A 166 19.11 1.60 1.78
CA GLY A 166 17.69 1.31 1.59
C GLY A 166 17.12 1.62 0.20
N ALA A 167 17.92 2.19 -0.70
CA ALA A 167 17.56 2.31 -2.11
C ALA A 167 17.50 0.96 -2.82
N ASP A 168 18.26 -0.04 -2.35
CA ASP A 168 18.24 -1.41 -2.89
C ASP A 168 17.41 -2.32 -1.98
N PRO A 169 16.26 -2.84 -2.45
CA PRO A 169 15.46 -3.85 -1.76
C PRO A 169 16.27 -5.03 -1.20
N LYS A 170 17.39 -5.40 -1.82
CA LYS A 170 18.24 -6.50 -1.30
C LYS A 170 18.80 -6.22 0.08
N ASN A 171 19.12 -4.96 0.38
CA ASN A 171 19.57 -4.55 1.70
C ASN A 171 18.44 -4.55 2.74
N LEU A 172 17.19 -4.64 2.31
CA LEU A 172 15.99 -4.67 3.15
C LEU A 172 15.39 -6.10 3.20
N GLY A 173 16.19 -7.14 2.99
CA GLY A 173 15.79 -8.54 3.18
C GLY A 173 15.08 -9.20 1.99
N PHE A 174 15.02 -8.55 0.82
CA PHE A 174 14.56 -9.20 -0.40
C PHE A 174 15.69 -9.99 -1.07
N GLU A 175 15.53 -11.29 -1.27
CA GLU A 175 16.51 -12.11 -2.00
C GLU A 175 16.52 -11.79 -3.50
N VAL A 176 15.35 -11.51 -4.05
CA VAL A 176 15.14 -11.18 -5.46
C VAL A 176 14.63 -9.74 -5.57
N ASN A 177 15.30 -8.93 -6.39
CA ASN A 177 14.88 -7.56 -6.73
C ASN A 177 14.70 -7.46 -8.25
N ILE A 178 13.46 -7.20 -8.67
CA ILE A 178 13.07 -6.96 -10.06
C ILE A 178 12.67 -5.49 -10.17
N ALA A 179 13.46 -4.68 -10.88
CA ALA A 179 13.14 -3.27 -11.17
C ALA A 179 12.98 -2.31 -9.98
N GLY A 180 13.34 -2.72 -8.77
CA GLY A 180 13.28 -1.88 -7.56
C GLY A 180 14.52 -1.03 -7.36
N SER A 181 14.31 0.25 -7.07
CA SER A 181 15.35 1.21 -6.69
C SER A 181 14.78 2.37 -5.83
N TYR A 182 15.57 3.43 -5.64
CA TYR A 182 15.16 4.68 -4.98
C TYR A 182 14.03 5.43 -5.71
N MET A 183 13.76 5.13 -6.97
CA MET A 183 12.88 5.92 -7.82
C MET A 183 11.40 5.78 -7.44
N GLY A 184 10.71 6.93 -7.38
CA GLY A 184 9.28 7.01 -7.05
C GLY A 184 8.31 6.87 -8.22
N GLY A 185 8.82 6.72 -9.44
CA GLY A 185 8.03 6.59 -10.66
C GLY A 185 8.94 6.30 -11.85
N PRO A 186 8.41 5.73 -12.95
CA PRO A 186 9.25 5.31 -14.08
C PRO A 186 9.53 6.46 -15.05
N GLY A 187 10.59 6.32 -15.83
CA GLY A 187 10.94 7.22 -16.92
C GLY A 187 10.01 7.04 -18.12
N SER A 188 9.61 5.80 -18.37
CA SER A 188 8.65 5.40 -19.39
C SER A 188 8.00 4.05 -19.04
N TYR A 189 6.77 3.82 -19.50
CA TYR A 189 6.11 2.50 -19.47
C TYR A 189 6.41 1.64 -20.71
N HIS A 190 7.17 2.14 -21.69
CA HIS A 190 7.41 1.44 -22.95
C HIS A 190 8.86 0.96 -23.08
N GLY A 191 9.04 -0.33 -23.39
CA GLY A 191 10.35 -0.96 -23.58
C GLY A 191 11.10 -0.46 -24.81
N ASP A 192 10.39 0.02 -25.84
CA ASP A 192 10.97 0.67 -27.03
C ASP A 192 11.57 2.05 -26.72
N LYS A 193 11.29 2.58 -25.52
CA LYS A 193 11.94 3.75 -24.92
C LYS A 193 12.87 3.36 -23.76
N ASN A 194 13.21 2.07 -23.66
CA ASN A 194 14.08 1.49 -22.61
C ASN A 194 13.61 1.81 -21.18
N PHE A 195 12.30 2.00 -20.98
CA PHE A 195 11.72 2.46 -19.72
C PHE A 195 12.36 3.74 -19.14
N SER A 196 13.06 4.50 -19.98
CA SER A 196 13.84 5.68 -19.61
C SER A 196 13.04 6.96 -19.79
N ALA A 197 13.45 8.04 -19.12
CA ALA A 197 12.90 9.37 -19.37
C ALA A 197 13.57 10.10 -20.55
N ALA A 198 14.60 9.51 -21.20
CA ALA A 198 15.38 10.16 -22.25
C ALA A 198 14.54 10.66 -23.43
N TRP A 199 13.48 9.93 -23.81
CA TRP A 199 12.57 10.29 -24.91
C TRP A 199 11.85 11.64 -24.71
N ARG A 200 11.74 12.11 -23.46
CA ARG A 200 11.14 13.40 -23.09
C ARG A 200 12.18 14.38 -22.52
N GLY A 201 13.46 14.15 -22.80
CA GLY A 201 14.58 14.96 -22.27
C GLY A 201 14.77 14.84 -20.76
N GLY A 202 14.21 13.81 -20.11
CA GLY A 202 14.37 13.59 -18.68
C GLY A 202 15.68 12.90 -18.33
N GLY A 203 16.15 13.10 -17.10
CA GLY A 203 17.40 12.50 -16.62
C GLY A 203 17.28 11.01 -16.28
N LYS A 204 18.44 10.32 -16.30
CA LYS A 204 18.59 8.88 -15.98
C LYS A 204 18.15 8.47 -14.57
N ILE A 205 17.89 9.44 -13.69
CA ILE A 205 17.34 9.20 -12.35
C ILE A 205 15.98 8.49 -12.38
N TRP A 206 15.31 8.51 -13.54
CA TRP A 206 14.04 7.85 -13.79
C TRP A 206 14.18 6.58 -14.64
N ASP A 207 15.39 6.09 -14.92
CA ASP A 207 15.56 4.86 -15.71
C ASP A 207 15.26 3.64 -14.83
N VAL A 208 14.36 2.76 -15.29
CA VAL A 208 13.99 1.55 -14.55
C VAL A 208 15.11 0.51 -14.69
N PRO A 209 15.72 0.03 -13.59
CA PRO A 209 16.87 -0.89 -13.68
C PRO A 209 16.45 -2.36 -13.87
N GLY A 210 17.39 -3.22 -14.29
CA GLY A 210 17.23 -4.68 -14.19
C GLY A 210 16.26 -5.29 -15.20
N LEU A 211 15.86 -4.52 -16.22
CA LEU A 211 14.97 -4.94 -17.31
C LEU A 211 15.62 -4.70 -18.68
N GLU A 212 16.95 -4.67 -18.75
CA GLU A 212 17.71 -4.36 -19.96
C GLU A 212 17.40 -5.33 -21.10
N LYS A 213 17.05 -6.58 -20.78
CA LYS A 213 16.65 -7.59 -21.79
C LYS A 213 15.41 -7.19 -22.58
N TYR A 214 14.59 -6.28 -22.07
CA TYR A 214 13.36 -5.78 -22.70
C TYR A 214 13.55 -4.44 -23.44
N HIS A 215 14.75 -3.83 -23.37
CA HIS A 215 15.05 -2.58 -24.07
C HIS A 215 14.91 -2.76 -25.59
N GLY A 216 14.31 -1.75 -26.25
CA GLY A 216 13.99 -1.77 -27.68
C GLY A 216 12.76 -2.61 -28.06
N GLN A 217 12.15 -3.35 -27.12
CA GLN A 217 11.00 -4.21 -27.43
C GLN A 217 9.66 -3.46 -27.26
N LYS A 218 8.66 -3.84 -28.08
CA LYS A 218 7.27 -3.37 -27.93
C LYS A 218 6.56 -4.04 -26.74
N ILE A 219 7.07 -3.86 -25.53
CA ILE A 219 6.54 -4.40 -24.28
C ILE A 219 6.23 -3.27 -23.29
N ASN A 220 5.14 -3.44 -22.52
CA ASN A 220 4.80 -2.52 -21.45
C ASN A 220 5.59 -2.88 -20.17
N LEU A 221 5.99 -1.88 -19.38
CA LEU A 221 6.71 -2.09 -18.12
C LEU A 221 5.93 -2.98 -17.15
N THR A 222 4.62 -2.80 -17.06
CA THR A 222 3.73 -3.62 -16.23
C THR A 222 3.85 -5.09 -16.62
N GLU A 223 3.78 -5.40 -17.91
CA GLU A 223 3.95 -6.76 -18.45
C GLU A 223 5.34 -7.34 -18.15
N ALA A 224 6.40 -6.56 -18.35
CA ALA A 224 7.77 -7.01 -18.10
C ALA A 224 7.96 -7.43 -16.64
N ILE A 225 7.49 -6.62 -15.68
CA ILE A 225 7.57 -6.92 -14.25
C ILE A 225 6.76 -8.19 -13.90
N THR A 226 5.57 -8.34 -14.49
CA THR A 226 4.72 -9.54 -14.28
C THR A 226 5.42 -10.80 -14.74
N ARG A 227 6.06 -10.80 -15.91
CA ARG A 227 6.80 -11.97 -16.43
C ARG A 227 7.95 -12.38 -15.51
N GLU A 228 8.74 -11.41 -15.05
CA GLU A 228 9.85 -11.69 -14.13
C GLU A 228 9.36 -12.21 -12.78
N SER A 229 8.22 -11.70 -12.30
CA SER A 229 7.61 -12.16 -11.05
C SER A 229 7.07 -13.58 -11.15
N ILE A 230 6.44 -13.93 -12.28
CA ILE A 230 6.00 -15.30 -12.57
C ILE A 230 7.20 -16.25 -12.59
N ALA A 231 8.31 -15.87 -13.25
CA ALA A 231 9.52 -16.69 -13.26
C ALA A 231 10.08 -16.92 -11.84
N ALA A 232 10.10 -15.87 -11.00
CA ALA A 232 10.57 -15.99 -9.61
C ALA A 232 9.63 -16.86 -8.73
N ILE A 233 8.31 -16.78 -8.95
CA ILE A 233 7.33 -17.68 -8.32
C ILE A 233 7.60 -19.13 -8.74
N GLN A 234 7.73 -19.38 -10.05
CA GLN A 234 7.97 -20.73 -10.59
C GLN A 234 9.26 -21.33 -10.01
N GLN A 235 10.32 -20.55 -9.91
CA GLN A 235 11.57 -20.97 -9.26
C GLN A 235 11.34 -21.34 -7.79
N SER A 236 10.62 -20.51 -7.04
CA SER A 236 10.32 -20.78 -5.62
C SER A 236 9.55 -22.09 -5.43
N VAL A 237 8.57 -22.35 -6.30
CA VAL A 237 7.78 -23.59 -6.29
C VAL A 237 8.64 -24.80 -6.65
N GLN A 238 9.53 -24.70 -7.65
CA GLN A 238 10.47 -25.77 -8.02
C GLN A 238 11.40 -26.14 -6.85
N GLU A 239 11.86 -25.13 -6.10
CA GLU A 239 12.69 -25.28 -4.91
C GLU A 239 11.90 -25.70 -3.66
N LYS A 240 10.57 -25.82 -3.76
CA LYS A 240 9.65 -26.14 -2.65
C LYS A 240 9.77 -25.18 -1.47
N LYS A 241 10.06 -23.90 -1.75
CA LYS A 241 10.19 -22.84 -0.74
C LYS A 241 8.93 -21.96 -0.76
N PRO A 242 8.29 -21.68 0.39
CA PRO A 242 7.20 -20.70 0.42
C PRO A 242 7.77 -19.33 0.02
N PHE A 243 6.97 -18.49 -0.65
CA PHE A 243 7.44 -17.19 -1.11
C PHE A 243 6.60 -16.03 -0.60
N PHE A 244 7.25 -14.88 -0.43
CA PHE A 244 6.65 -13.58 -0.26
C PHE A 244 6.97 -12.73 -1.48
N LEU A 245 5.95 -12.46 -2.30
CA LEU A 245 6.03 -11.54 -3.43
C LEU A 245 5.43 -10.19 -3.03
N HIS A 246 6.29 -9.17 -2.94
CA HIS A 246 5.90 -7.78 -2.91
C HIS A 246 5.82 -7.25 -4.36
N MET A 247 4.67 -7.46 -4.99
CA MET A 247 4.34 -7.01 -6.35
C MET A 247 3.90 -5.54 -6.31
N ALA A 248 4.86 -4.63 -6.31
CA ALA A 248 4.63 -3.19 -6.21
C ALA A 248 4.70 -2.55 -7.60
N HIS A 249 3.58 -2.48 -8.32
CA HIS A 249 3.57 -1.90 -9.66
C HIS A 249 4.00 -0.42 -9.65
N TYR A 250 4.72 0.00 -10.70
CA TYR A 250 4.82 1.43 -11.05
C TYR A 250 3.50 1.96 -11.59
N ALA A 251 2.66 1.11 -12.20
CA ALA A 251 1.32 1.51 -12.62
C ALA A 251 0.47 1.88 -11.39
N VAL A 252 -0.30 2.96 -11.41
CA VAL A 252 -0.65 3.83 -12.56
C VAL A 252 -0.05 5.24 -12.48
N HIS A 253 1.11 5.37 -11.85
CA HIS A 253 1.82 6.64 -11.67
C HIS A 253 2.15 7.37 -12.98
N ALA A 254 2.42 8.66 -12.88
CA ALA A 254 2.95 9.43 -14.01
C ALA A 254 4.38 8.95 -14.40
N PRO A 255 4.79 9.04 -15.69
CA PRO A 255 4.02 9.55 -16.82
C PRO A 255 2.86 8.64 -17.23
N TRP A 256 1.70 9.23 -17.44
CA TRP A 256 0.58 8.48 -18.00
C TRP A 256 0.84 8.20 -19.48
N GLU A 257 1.37 7.01 -19.74
CA GLU A 257 1.59 6.47 -21.07
C GLU A 257 0.66 5.29 -21.29
N ALA A 258 -0.05 5.31 -22.42
CA ALA A 258 -1.03 4.28 -22.70
C ALA A 258 -0.41 2.88 -22.69
N ASP A 259 -1.13 1.92 -22.13
CA ASP A 259 -0.88 0.54 -22.48
C ASP A 259 -1.41 0.30 -23.89
N ARG A 260 -0.48 0.26 -24.86
CA ARG A 260 -0.78 0.16 -26.29
C ARG A 260 -1.54 -1.12 -26.64
N ARG A 261 -1.54 -2.13 -25.76
CA ARG A 261 -2.31 -3.37 -25.93
C ARG A 261 -3.82 -3.14 -25.81
N PHE A 262 -4.24 -2.11 -25.06
CA PHE A 262 -5.63 -1.95 -24.62
C PHE A 262 -6.22 -0.58 -24.96
N LEU A 263 -5.41 0.38 -25.39
CA LEU A 263 -5.84 1.75 -25.67
C LEU A 263 -7.06 1.84 -26.61
N ASP A 264 -7.11 0.99 -27.64
CA ASP A 264 -8.20 1.01 -28.63
C ASP A 264 -9.58 0.69 -28.00
N GLN A 265 -9.61 -0.11 -26.93
CA GLN A 265 -10.85 -0.43 -26.19
C GLN A 265 -11.47 0.78 -25.49
N PHE A 266 -10.67 1.82 -25.25
CA PHE A 266 -11.06 3.01 -24.48
C PHE A 266 -11.07 4.28 -25.34
N SER A 267 -10.43 4.28 -26.51
CA SER A 267 -10.28 5.47 -27.36
C SER A 267 -11.56 5.86 -28.10
N ASN A 268 -12.41 4.89 -28.46
CA ASN A 268 -13.64 5.15 -29.24
C ASN A 268 -14.85 5.56 -28.37
N LYS A 269 -14.64 5.86 -27.09
CA LYS A 269 -15.71 6.20 -26.13
C LYS A 269 -16.04 7.70 -26.06
N GLY A 270 -15.46 8.53 -26.92
CA GLY A 270 -15.61 10.00 -26.86
C GLY A 270 -15.01 10.63 -25.59
N TRP A 271 -14.15 9.90 -24.87
CA TRP A 271 -13.54 10.36 -23.64
C TRP A 271 -12.36 11.31 -23.89
N PRO A 272 -12.02 12.18 -22.91
CA PRO A 272 -10.75 12.86 -22.92
C PRO A 272 -9.59 11.86 -23.04
N LYS A 273 -8.60 12.17 -23.89
CA LYS A 273 -7.44 11.29 -24.15
C LYS A 273 -6.79 10.76 -22.86
N GLN A 274 -6.62 11.63 -21.87
CA GLN A 274 -6.04 11.27 -20.58
C GLN A 274 -6.81 10.17 -19.84
N LYS A 275 -8.15 10.18 -19.92
CA LYS A 275 -9.00 9.15 -19.31
C LYS A 275 -8.85 7.81 -20.02
N ALA A 276 -8.78 7.81 -21.35
CA ALA A 276 -8.55 6.59 -22.13
C ALA A 276 -7.15 5.99 -21.85
N VAL A 277 -6.13 6.85 -21.72
CA VAL A 277 -4.77 6.45 -21.31
C VAL A 277 -4.80 5.78 -19.93
N LEU A 278 -5.37 6.46 -18.92
CA LEU A 278 -5.47 5.90 -17.57
C LEU A 278 -6.25 4.58 -17.55
N ALA A 279 -7.38 4.50 -18.25
CA ALA A 279 -8.17 3.27 -18.36
C ALA A 279 -7.36 2.11 -18.96
N SER A 280 -6.52 2.38 -19.98
CA SER A 280 -5.63 1.36 -20.55
C SER A 280 -4.56 0.88 -19.56
N MET A 281 -4.03 1.78 -18.72
CA MET A 281 -3.04 1.43 -17.69
C MET A 281 -3.67 0.61 -16.56
N LEU A 282 -4.87 1.00 -16.10
CA LEU A 282 -5.64 0.26 -15.10
C LEU A 282 -5.98 -1.14 -15.60
N TYR A 283 -6.41 -1.26 -16.86
CA TYR A 283 -6.68 -2.57 -17.46
C TYR A 283 -5.41 -3.41 -17.57
N GLY A 284 -4.27 -2.82 -17.93
CA GLY A 284 -2.98 -3.52 -17.98
C GLY A 284 -2.49 -4.00 -16.60
N MET A 285 -2.71 -3.20 -15.56
CA MET A 285 -2.48 -3.62 -14.16
C MET A 285 -3.41 -4.78 -13.77
N ASP A 286 -4.69 -4.72 -14.15
CA ASP A 286 -5.64 -5.80 -13.89
C ASP A 286 -5.28 -7.10 -14.65
N GLN A 287 -4.72 -7.02 -15.86
CA GLN A 287 -4.18 -8.20 -16.55
C GLN A 287 -3.03 -8.83 -15.77
N SER A 288 -2.10 -8.03 -15.23
CA SER A 288 -1.02 -8.54 -14.35
C SER A 288 -1.56 -9.30 -13.14
N LEU A 289 -2.61 -8.76 -12.49
CA LEU A 289 -3.30 -9.48 -11.41
C LEU A 289 -3.89 -10.81 -11.89
N GLY A 290 -4.51 -10.82 -13.07
CA GLY A 290 -5.03 -12.02 -13.72
C GLY A 290 -3.94 -13.08 -13.96
N ASP A 291 -2.80 -12.68 -14.50
CA ASP A 291 -1.69 -13.57 -14.82
C ASP A 291 -1.08 -14.20 -13.56
N LEU A 292 -0.93 -13.43 -12.48
CA LEU A 292 -0.47 -13.96 -11.20
C LEU A 292 -1.49 -14.94 -10.59
N ARG A 293 -2.80 -14.61 -10.62
CA ARG A 293 -3.85 -15.52 -10.14
C ARG A 293 -3.89 -16.82 -10.94
N LYS A 294 -3.76 -16.72 -12.27
CA LYS A 294 -3.69 -17.90 -13.14
C LYS A 294 -2.44 -18.72 -12.84
N THR A 295 -1.30 -18.08 -12.62
CA THR A 295 -0.03 -18.76 -12.30
C THR A 295 -0.14 -19.58 -11.01
N VAL A 296 -0.72 -19.03 -9.94
CA VAL A 296 -0.87 -19.78 -8.68
C VAL A 296 -1.86 -20.94 -8.81
N GLU A 297 -2.86 -20.82 -9.70
CA GLU A 297 -3.78 -21.91 -10.05
C GLU A 297 -3.10 -23.00 -10.87
N ASP A 298 -2.42 -22.64 -11.96
CA ASP A 298 -1.71 -23.58 -12.85
C ASP A 298 -0.61 -24.35 -12.10
N LEU A 299 0.05 -23.72 -11.13
CA LEU A 299 1.07 -24.35 -10.29
C LEU A 299 0.49 -25.19 -9.14
N GLY A 300 -0.84 -25.24 -8.97
CA GLY A 300 -1.50 -26.02 -7.93
C GLY A 300 -1.28 -25.50 -6.51
N ILE A 301 -0.86 -24.24 -6.35
CA ILE A 301 -0.56 -23.60 -5.05
C ILE A 301 -1.64 -22.62 -4.60
N ARG A 302 -2.73 -22.47 -5.37
CA ARG A 302 -3.84 -21.54 -5.12
C ARG A 302 -4.37 -21.62 -3.70
N ASP A 303 -4.67 -22.82 -3.21
CA ASP A 303 -5.33 -23.01 -1.93
C ASP A 303 -4.42 -22.70 -0.72
N ASN A 304 -3.11 -22.57 -0.95
CA ASN A 304 -2.12 -22.18 0.05
C ASN A 304 -1.49 -20.80 -0.25
N THR A 305 -2.19 -19.90 -0.97
CA THR A 305 -1.66 -18.56 -1.29
C THR A 305 -2.60 -17.47 -0.80
N LEU A 306 -2.09 -16.57 0.05
CA LEU A 306 -2.73 -15.33 0.45
C LEU A 306 -2.39 -14.23 -0.57
N ILE A 307 -3.41 -13.57 -1.12
CA ILE A 307 -3.26 -12.39 -1.97
C ILE A 307 -3.93 -11.20 -1.28
N ILE A 308 -3.17 -10.12 -1.07
CA ILE A 308 -3.70 -8.82 -0.65
C ILE A 308 -3.49 -7.83 -1.79
N PHE A 309 -4.57 -7.33 -2.36
CA PHE A 309 -4.57 -6.20 -3.29
C PHE A 309 -4.76 -4.91 -2.50
N MET A 310 -3.94 -3.88 -2.74
CA MET A 310 -4.05 -2.55 -2.13
C MET A 310 -3.43 -1.45 -3.01
N SER A 311 -3.73 -0.18 -2.76
CA SER A 311 -2.94 0.96 -3.28
C SER A 311 -2.23 1.72 -2.16
N ASP A 312 -1.12 2.38 -2.47
CA ASP A 312 -0.29 3.11 -1.50
C ASP A 312 -0.83 4.50 -1.13
N ASN A 313 -1.70 5.10 -1.93
CA ASN A 313 -2.41 6.35 -1.62
C ASN A 313 -3.55 6.58 -2.62
N GLY A 314 -4.35 7.63 -2.41
CA GLY A 314 -5.40 8.01 -3.36
C GLY A 314 -4.88 8.53 -4.71
N SER A 315 -5.78 8.71 -5.68
CA SER A 315 -5.43 9.17 -7.04
C SER A 315 -4.83 10.58 -7.04
N PRO A 316 -3.95 10.92 -7.99
CA PRO A 316 -3.27 12.21 -8.03
C PRO A 316 -4.19 13.33 -8.56
N SER A 317 -3.88 14.59 -8.21
CA SER A 317 -4.70 15.77 -8.55
C SER A 317 -4.95 16.00 -10.05
N GLN A 318 -4.10 15.44 -10.89
CA GLN A 318 -4.11 15.55 -12.34
C GLN A 318 -5.09 14.56 -12.98
N CYS A 319 -5.55 13.55 -12.22
CA CYS A 319 -6.66 12.68 -12.59
C CYS A 319 -7.57 12.44 -11.38
N PRO A 320 -8.19 13.49 -10.79
CA PRO A 320 -8.87 13.37 -9.52
C PRO A 320 -10.22 12.68 -9.74
N GLN A 321 -10.22 11.35 -9.63
CA GLN A 321 -11.39 10.51 -9.83
C GLN A 321 -11.67 9.73 -8.55
N ASN A 322 -11.93 10.47 -7.46
CA ASN A 322 -12.21 9.88 -6.14
C ASN A 322 -13.66 10.00 -5.71
N HIS A 323 -14.57 10.55 -6.54
CA HIS A 323 -15.96 10.75 -6.16
C HIS A 323 -16.59 9.44 -5.63
N PRO A 324 -17.28 9.45 -4.48
CA PRO A 324 -17.76 10.61 -3.72
C PRO A 324 -16.76 11.23 -2.74
N LEU A 325 -15.54 10.70 -2.64
CA LEU A 325 -14.54 11.15 -1.69
C LEU A 325 -13.95 12.51 -2.09
N ARG A 326 -13.66 13.35 -1.08
CA ARG A 326 -13.01 14.64 -1.27
C ARG A 326 -11.50 14.49 -1.30
N GLY A 327 -10.83 15.32 -2.08
CA GLY A 327 -9.38 15.36 -2.16
C GLY A 327 -8.78 14.27 -3.05
N HIS A 328 -7.47 14.15 -2.96
CA HIS A 328 -6.59 13.38 -3.84
C HIS A 328 -5.28 13.13 -3.09
N LYS A 329 -4.33 12.40 -3.69
CA LYS A 329 -2.94 12.22 -3.22
C LYS A 329 -2.40 13.49 -2.57
N VAL A 330 -1.64 13.35 -1.48
CA VAL A 330 -1.11 14.42 -0.61
C VAL A 330 -2.15 15.04 0.33
N ARG A 331 -3.46 15.05 0.04
CA ARG A 331 -4.47 15.65 0.93
C ARG A 331 -4.87 14.72 2.09
N ALA A 332 -5.29 15.34 3.19
CA ALA A 332 -5.80 14.68 4.41
C ALA A 332 -7.19 14.03 4.26
N TYR A 333 -7.92 14.41 3.21
CA TYR A 333 -9.29 13.99 2.96
C TYR A 333 -9.35 12.53 2.49
N GLU A 334 -10.54 11.91 2.54
CA GLU A 334 -10.79 10.50 2.21
C GLU A 334 -10.24 10.11 0.83
N GLY A 335 -10.31 11.01 -0.16
CA GLY A 335 -9.80 10.76 -1.51
C GLY A 335 -8.27 10.73 -1.60
N GLY A 336 -7.55 11.15 -0.55
CA GLY A 336 -6.09 11.04 -0.47
C GLY A 336 -5.60 9.82 0.32
N THR A 337 -6.41 9.31 1.24
CA THR A 337 -6.00 8.25 2.18
C THR A 337 -6.78 6.94 2.02
N ARG A 338 -8.02 6.95 1.52
CA ARG A 338 -8.82 5.75 1.33
C ARG A 338 -8.45 5.07 0.01
N VAL A 339 -8.21 3.76 0.07
CA VAL A 339 -7.63 2.98 -1.04
C VAL A 339 -8.43 1.69 -1.26
N PRO A 340 -8.47 1.16 -2.50
CA PRO A 340 -9.13 -0.12 -2.75
C PRO A 340 -8.34 -1.24 -2.04
N MET A 341 -9.03 -2.17 -1.36
CA MET A 341 -8.39 -3.33 -0.74
C MET A 341 -9.24 -4.59 -0.87
N ILE A 342 -8.61 -5.67 -1.36
CA ILE A 342 -9.24 -6.99 -1.49
C ILE A 342 -8.29 -8.03 -0.92
N ALA A 343 -8.78 -8.88 -0.04
CA ALA A 343 -8.02 -10.02 0.48
C ALA A 343 -8.62 -11.32 -0.06
N TYR A 344 -7.75 -12.23 -0.53
CA TYR A 344 -8.14 -13.54 -1.03
C TYR A 344 -7.23 -14.60 -0.43
N TRP A 345 -7.83 -15.51 0.34
CA TRP A 345 -7.13 -16.64 0.94
C TRP A 345 -8.09 -17.82 0.99
N PRO A 346 -8.04 -18.75 0.01
CA PRO A 346 -8.98 -19.87 -0.07
C PRO A 346 -9.09 -20.65 1.23
N GLY A 347 -10.32 -20.97 1.63
CA GLY A 347 -10.60 -21.67 2.90
C GLY A 347 -10.46 -20.81 4.17
N LYS A 348 -9.97 -19.57 4.06
CA LYS A 348 -9.84 -18.63 5.18
C LYS A 348 -10.73 -17.39 5.00
N THR A 349 -10.61 -16.71 3.85
CA THR A 349 -11.44 -15.52 3.58
C THR A 349 -12.88 -15.88 3.25
N PRO A 350 -13.88 -15.19 3.82
CA PRO A 350 -15.27 -15.44 3.50
C PRO A 350 -15.58 -14.95 2.08
N LYS A 351 -15.80 -15.91 1.18
CA LYS A 351 -15.99 -15.69 -0.26
C LYS A 351 -17.11 -14.70 -0.58
N GLY A 352 -16.81 -13.71 -1.40
CA GLY A 352 -17.77 -12.72 -1.93
C GLY A 352 -18.35 -11.80 -0.86
N LYS A 353 -17.75 -11.73 0.33
CA LYS A 353 -18.21 -10.87 1.41
C LYS A 353 -17.54 -9.50 1.36
N ARG A 354 -18.18 -8.56 2.05
CA ARG A 354 -17.71 -7.19 2.24
C ARG A 354 -17.57 -6.94 3.73
N ASN A 355 -16.57 -6.14 4.10
CA ASN A 355 -16.38 -5.70 5.47
C ASN A 355 -16.02 -4.20 5.48
N ASP A 356 -16.55 -3.48 6.45
CA ASP A 356 -16.44 -2.03 6.62
C ASP A 356 -15.66 -1.64 7.89
N THR A 357 -15.00 -2.60 8.54
CA THR A 357 -14.06 -2.31 9.62
C THR A 357 -12.92 -1.44 9.11
N PRO A 358 -12.61 -0.31 9.78
CA PRO A 358 -11.48 0.53 9.39
C PRO A 358 -10.15 -0.19 9.57
N VAL A 359 -9.36 -0.25 8.51
CA VAL A 359 -8.00 -0.82 8.48
C VAL A 359 -7.04 0.17 7.82
N ILE A 360 -5.77 0.12 8.17
CA ILE A 360 -4.73 1.01 7.63
C ILE A 360 -3.51 0.19 7.20
N ILE A 361 -2.73 0.70 6.25
CA ILE A 361 -1.58 0.00 5.67
C ILE A 361 -0.54 -0.48 6.70
N ASP A 362 -0.43 0.19 7.85
CA ASP A 362 0.42 -0.19 8.98
C ASP A 362 0.09 -1.62 9.48
N ASP A 363 -1.17 -2.03 9.34
CA ASP A 363 -1.68 -3.35 9.75
C ASP A 363 -1.16 -4.49 8.86
N ILE A 364 -0.68 -4.20 7.64
CA ILE A 364 -0.23 -5.23 6.70
C ILE A 364 1.00 -5.97 7.26
N PHE A 365 1.92 -5.25 7.91
CA PHE A 365 3.12 -5.84 8.52
C PHE A 365 2.79 -6.98 9.52
N PRO A 366 2.06 -6.72 10.62
CA PRO A 366 1.75 -7.78 11.58
C PRO A 366 0.79 -8.82 11.00
N THR A 367 -0.09 -8.46 10.05
CA THR A 367 -0.99 -9.41 9.39
C THR A 367 -0.24 -10.49 8.63
N LEU A 368 0.79 -10.11 7.87
CA LEU A 368 1.55 -11.04 7.05
C LEU A 368 2.46 -11.94 7.89
N LEU A 369 3.03 -11.42 8.98
CA LEU A 369 3.79 -12.22 9.94
C LEU A 369 2.90 -13.21 10.71
N ASP A 370 1.71 -12.78 11.14
CA ASP A 370 0.71 -13.66 11.77
C ASP A 370 0.25 -14.75 10.78
N ALA A 371 -0.07 -14.37 9.54
CA ALA A 371 -0.44 -15.34 8.49
C ALA A 371 0.69 -16.34 8.18
N ALA A 372 1.95 -15.91 8.28
CA ALA A 372 3.13 -16.75 8.10
C ALA A 372 3.42 -17.68 9.30
N GLY A 373 2.75 -17.47 10.43
CA GLY A 373 3.01 -18.20 11.68
C GLY A 373 4.34 -17.80 12.32
N THR A 374 4.80 -16.57 12.12
CA THR A 374 6.02 -16.04 12.73
C THR A 374 5.86 -15.96 14.26
N GLU A 375 6.83 -16.46 15.02
CA GLU A 375 6.75 -16.52 16.49
C GLU A 375 6.86 -15.14 17.15
N THR A 376 7.74 -14.28 16.63
CA THR A 376 8.01 -12.95 17.19
C THR A 376 7.74 -11.86 16.15
N ILE A 377 6.72 -11.05 16.40
CA ILE A 377 6.41 -9.87 15.60
C ILE A 377 7.20 -8.68 16.17
N PRO A 378 8.09 -8.02 15.38
CA PRO A 378 8.81 -6.84 15.84
C PRO A 378 7.88 -5.69 16.28
N PRO A 379 8.34 -4.76 17.14
CA PRO A 379 7.56 -3.60 17.54
C PRO A 379 7.03 -2.82 16.33
N ASN A 380 5.72 -2.59 16.31
CA ASN A 380 5.01 -1.91 15.23
C ASN A 380 3.75 -1.20 15.78
N ASP A 381 3.12 -0.37 14.95
CA ASP A 381 1.91 0.39 15.27
C ASP A 381 0.63 -0.26 14.71
N GLY A 382 0.76 -1.29 13.86
CA GLY A 382 -0.34 -2.00 13.24
C GLY A 382 -0.99 -3.05 14.14
N ILE A 383 -2.13 -3.59 13.69
CA ILE A 383 -2.74 -4.79 14.28
C ILE A 383 -2.88 -5.89 13.23
N SER A 384 -2.79 -7.16 13.65
CA SER A 384 -3.06 -8.26 12.71
C SER A 384 -4.53 -8.26 12.28
N LEU A 385 -4.74 -8.34 10.97
CA LEU A 385 -6.03 -8.49 10.34
C LEU A 385 -6.41 -9.95 10.11
N VAL A 386 -5.57 -10.95 10.46
CA VAL A 386 -5.90 -12.38 10.25
C VAL A 386 -7.27 -12.77 10.82
N PRO A 387 -7.70 -12.31 12.02
CA PRO A 387 -9.06 -12.57 12.49
C PRO A 387 -10.12 -11.97 11.55
N LEU A 388 -9.94 -10.72 11.12
CA LEU A 388 -10.84 -10.03 10.17
C LEU A 388 -10.93 -10.74 8.83
N LEU A 389 -9.77 -11.11 8.28
CA LEU A 389 -9.66 -11.86 7.03
C LEU A 389 -10.35 -13.21 7.14
N SER A 390 -10.37 -13.82 8.33
CA SER A 390 -11.07 -15.08 8.60
C SER A 390 -12.55 -14.91 8.98
N GLY A 391 -13.12 -13.72 8.81
CA GLY A 391 -14.53 -13.42 9.11
C GLY A 391 -14.84 -13.21 10.60
N LYS A 392 -13.82 -13.13 11.46
CA LYS A 392 -13.99 -12.80 12.88
C LYS A 392 -13.90 -11.28 13.08
N PRO A 393 -14.65 -10.69 14.02
CA PRO A 393 -14.52 -9.27 14.31
C PRO A 393 -13.15 -8.94 14.91
N ILE A 394 -12.64 -7.76 14.60
CA ILE A 394 -11.55 -7.11 15.32
C ILE A 394 -12.08 -5.82 15.97
N ASN A 395 -11.31 -5.22 16.86
CA ASN A 395 -11.71 -3.96 17.48
C ASN A 395 -11.73 -2.80 16.46
N ALA A 396 -12.91 -2.51 15.92
CA ALA A 396 -13.15 -1.38 15.00
C ALA A 396 -13.10 0.00 15.68
N SER A 397 -13.02 0.04 17.02
CA SER A 397 -13.06 1.27 17.83
C SER A 397 -11.68 1.84 18.15
N ARG A 398 -10.62 1.40 17.46
CA ARG A 398 -9.29 2.01 17.60
C ARG A 398 -9.16 3.28 16.74
N PRO A 399 -8.31 4.24 17.14
CA PRO A 399 -7.98 5.37 16.30
C PRO A 399 -7.03 4.97 15.15
N LEU A 400 -7.21 5.58 13.98
CA LEU A 400 -6.27 5.55 12.86
C LEU A 400 -5.64 6.94 12.73
N PHE A 401 -4.33 7.01 12.42
CA PHE A 401 -3.58 8.26 12.45
C PHE A 401 -2.83 8.54 11.15
N TRP A 402 -2.83 9.81 10.77
CA TRP A 402 -2.02 10.33 9.66
C TRP A 402 -1.22 11.54 10.13
N HIS A 403 0.02 11.63 9.66
CA HIS A 403 0.91 12.73 10.00
C HIS A 403 1.72 13.16 8.78
N TYR A 404 1.52 14.42 8.38
CA TYR A 404 2.12 15.03 7.20
C TYR A 404 2.65 16.44 7.54
N PRO A 405 3.79 16.56 8.22
CA PRO A 405 4.39 17.84 8.64
C PRO A 405 5.20 18.51 7.51
N ASN A 406 4.83 18.30 6.25
CA ASN A 406 5.63 18.69 5.09
C ASN A 406 4.97 19.80 4.25
N PHE A 407 5.79 20.69 3.68
CA PHE A 407 5.37 21.75 2.75
C PHE A 407 5.57 21.32 1.30
N TYR A 408 4.68 20.50 0.75
CA TYR A 408 4.73 20.10 -0.66
C TYR A 408 3.63 20.81 -1.47
N ASP A 409 2.56 20.10 -1.83
CA ASP A 409 1.43 20.64 -2.59
C ASP A 409 0.29 21.15 -1.70
N VAL A 410 0.33 20.84 -0.39
CA VAL A 410 -0.68 21.25 0.59
C VAL A 410 0.01 21.72 1.88
N PRO A 411 -0.66 22.54 2.71
CA PRO A 411 -0.17 22.85 4.04
C PRO A 411 -0.09 21.61 4.94
N PRO A 412 0.89 21.56 5.86
CA PRO A 412 1.10 20.43 6.75
C PRO A 412 -0.10 20.21 7.70
N PHE A 413 -0.33 18.94 8.03
CA PHE A 413 -1.45 18.52 8.86
C PHE A 413 -1.15 17.24 9.66
N SER A 414 -1.96 17.01 10.69
CA SER A 414 -2.12 15.70 11.33
C SER A 414 -3.61 15.36 11.37
N SER A 415 -3.97 14.08 11.30
CA SER A 415 -5.38 13.65 11.34
C SER A 415 -5.54 12.39 12.17
N VAL A 416 -6.71 12.27 12.81
CA VAL A 416 -7.15 11.06 13.50
C VAL A 416 -8.55 10.69 13.02
N ARG A 417 -8.80 9.40 12.80
CA ARG A 417 -10.14 8.83 12.66
C ARG A 417 -10.42 7.93 13.85
N LEU A 418 -11.54 8.14 14.53
CA LEU A 418 -12.04 7.25 15.59
C LEU A 418 -13.52 6.95 15.35
N GLY A 419 -13.82 5.70 15.01
CA GLY A 419 -15.16 5.29 14.59
C GLY A 419 -15.63 6.06 13.35
N ASN A 420 -16.72 6.81 13.49
CA ASN A 420 -17.28 7.63 12.41
C ASN A 420 -16.66 9.03 12.32
N TRP A 421 -15.89 9.45 13.32
CA TRP A 421 -15.39 10.82 13.40
C TRP A 421 -13.97 10.91 12.85
N LYS A 422 -13.72 11.94 12.04
CA LYS A 422 -12.41 12.28 11.53
C LYS A 422 -12.09 13.73 11.85
N LEU A 423 -10.96 13.95 12.51
CA LEU A 423 -10.42 15.28 12.81
C LEU A 423 -9.18 15.53 11.95
N ILE A 424 -9.07 16.72 11.36
CA ILE A 424 -7.88 17.21 10.66
C ILE A 424 -7.41 18.48 11.37
N TYR A 425 -6.17 18.46 11.85
CA TYR A 425 -5.50 19.62 12.44
C TYR A 425 -4.51 20.21 11.43
N ARG A 426 -4.70 21.49 11.07
CA ARG A 426 -3.82 22.24 10.17
C ARG A 426 -2.70 22.90 10.97
N HIS A 427 -1.46 22.48 10.75
CA HIS A 427 -0.33 22.92 11.57
C HIS A 427 -0.07 24.44 11.48
N THR A 428 -0.16 25.01 10.28
CA THR A 428 0.20 26.42 10.06
C THR A 428 -0.87 27.40 10.50
N SER A 429 -2.14 27.10 10.24
CA SER A 429 -3.27 27.95 10.63
C SER A 429 -3.83 27.61 12.00
N GLN A 430 -3.40 26.49 12.60
CA GLN A 430 -3.91 25.93 13.84
C GLN A 430 -5.42 25.65 13.82
N GLN A 431 -6.00 25.53 12.61
CA GLN A 431 -7.43 25.30 12.42
C GLN A 431 -7.78 23.82 12.46
N PHE A 432 -9.02 23.53 12.86
CA PHE A 432 -9.58 22.18 12.92
C PHE A 432 -10.69 21.99 11.90
N GLU A 433 -10.70 20.83 11.26
CA GLU A 433 -11.82 20.33 10.48
C GLU A 433 -12.31 19.02 11.10
N LEU A 434 -13.62 18.91 11.36
CA LEU A 434 -14.24 17.72 11.93
C LEU A 434 -15.35 17.22 11.00
N PHE A 435 -15.31 15.92 10.68
CA PHE A 435 -16.30 15.28 9.81
C PHE A 435 -16.87 14.01 10.44
N ASN A 436 -18.13 13.71 10.14
CA ASN A 436 -18.75 12.42 10.43
C ASN A 436 -18.84 11.60 9.15
N LEU A 437 -17.94 10.65 8.96
CA LEU A 437 -17.79 9.88 7.71
C LEU A 437 -18.96 8.93 7.41
N LYS A 438 -19.79 8.61 8.42
CA LYS A 438 -21.01 7.80 8.19
C LYS A 438 -22.11 8.62 7.52
N GLN A 439 -22.18 9.92 7.84
CA GLN A 439 -23.21 10.83 7.32
C GLN A 439 -22.70 11.66 6.13
N ASP A 440 -21.41 11.95 6.10
CA ASP A 440 -20.76 12.82 5.13
C ASP A 440 -19.42 12.23 4.69
N LEU A 441 -19.50 11.17 3.89
CA LEU A 441 -18.33 10.53 3.29
C LEU A 441 -17.55 11.48 2.35
N SER A 442 -18.23 12.52 1.84
CA SER A 442 -17.63 13.54 0.98
C SER A 442 -16.92 14.67 1.75
N GLU A 443 -16.92 14.64 3.09
CA GLU A 443 -16.28 15.65 3.94
C GLU A 443 -16.62 17.09 3.52
N LYS A 444 -17.90 17.35 3.23
CA LYS A 444 -18.41 18.65 2.80
C LYS A 444 -18.73 19.57 3.98
N ASN A 445 -19.19 19.01 5.10
CA ASN A 445 -19.72 19.74 6.24
C ASN A 445 -18.72 19.71 7.39
N ASN A 446 -17.95 20.79 7.56
CA ASN A 446 -17.05 20.91 8.71
C ASN A 446 -17.85 21.21 9.99
N LEU A 447 -17.84 20.27 10.93
CA LEU A 447 -18.59 20.32 12.19
C LEU A 447 -17.77 20.87 13.37
N ALA A 448 -16.54 21.33 13.15
CA ALA A 448 -15.62 21.72 14.23
C ALA A 448 -16.21 22.80 15.16
N ASN A 449 -16.83 23.84 14.59
CA ASN A 449 -17.44 24.92 15.36
C ASN A 449 -18.71 24.49 16.11
N SER A 450 -19.46 23.54 15.56
CA SER A 450 -20.71 23.04 16.16
C SER A 450 -20.49 21.93 17.19
N MET A 451 -19.31 21.30 17.22
CA MET A 451 -19.01 20.17 18.10
C MET A 451 -17.64 20.31 18.80
N PRO A 452 -17.41 21.39 19.57
CA PRO A 452 -16.11 21.69 20.18
C PRO A 452 -15.65 20.60 21.16
N GLU A 453 -16.58 19.93 21.86
CA GLU A 453 -16.24 18.81 22.76
C GLU A 453 -15.64 17.63 22.01
N LYS A 454 -16.19 17.29 20.83
CA LYS A 454 -15.66 16.21 19.98
C LYS A 454 -14.31 16.58 19.37
N VAL A 455 -14.11 17.86 19.01
CA VAL A 455 -12.79 18.37 18.60
C VAL A 455 -11.79 18.20 19.74
N SER A 456 -12.15 18.60 20.97
CA SER A 456 -11.27 18.49 22.14
C SER A 456 -10.88 17.04 22.44
N GLU A 457 -11.83 16.11 22.40
CA GLU A 457 -11.60 14.68 22.58
C GLU A 457 -10.59 14.14 21.56
N LEU A 458 -10.85 14.35 20.27
CA LEU A 458 -9.99 13.84 19.20
C LEU A 458 -8.64 14.54 19.16
N SER A 459 -8.56 15.82 19.52
CA SER A 459 -7.29 16.56 19.66
C SER A 459 -6.40 15.98 20.75
N LYS A 460 -6.97 15.55 21.88
CA LYS A 460 -6.21 14.88 22.95
C LYS A 460 -5.67 13.53 22.48
N ILE A 461 -6.50 12.73 21.81
CA ILE A 461 -6.10 11.42 21.26
C ILE A 461 -4.99 11.60 20.22
N LEU A 462 -5.15 12.53 19.29
CA LEU A 462 -4.14 12.83 18.27
C LEU A 462 -2.84 13.35 18.90
N THR A 463 -2.95 14.22 19.91
CA THR A 463 -1.77 14.72 20.63
C THR A 463 -1.00 13.60 21.31
N GLN A 464 -1.71 12.68 21.97
CA GLN A 464 -1.06 11.57 22.66
C GLN A 464 -0.29 10.69 21.67
N HIS A 465 -0.89 10.34 20.54
CA HIS A 465 -0.21 9.61 19.46
C HIS A 465 1.05 10.34 18.98
N LEU A 466 0.95 11.63 18.67
CA LEU A 466 2.10 12.43 18.21
C LEU A 466 3.23 12.48 19.25
N LYS A 467 2.92 12.45 20.55
CA LYS A 467 3.93 12.37 21.62
C LYS A 467 4.55 10.98 21.70
N ASP A 468 3.73 9.93 21.69
CA ASP A 468 4.17 8.53 21.83
C ASP A 468 5.05 8.08 20.65
N THR A 469 4.79 8.61 19.47
CA THR A 469 5.61 8.36 18.28
C THR A 469 6.78 9.33 18.14
N GLN A 470 6.91 10.32 19.05
CA GLN A 470 7.87 11.41 18.95
C GLN A 470 7.82 12.09 17.56
N ALA A 471 6.60 12.44 17.12
CA ALA A 471 6.39 13.07 15.83
C ALA A 471 7.13 14.41 15.70
N VAL A 472 7.56 14.74 14.49
CA VAL A 472 8.24 16.00 14.19
C VAL A 472 7.27 17.00 13.59
N LEU A 473 7.39 18.27 13.99
CA LEU A 473 6.48 19.32 13.58
C LEU A 473 7.24 20.44 12.87
N PRO A 474 6.59 21.20 11.96
CA PRO A 474 7.14 22.44 11.44
C PRO A 474 7.51 23.40 12.56
N ILE A 475 8.55 24.21 12.35
CA ILE A 475 9.00 25.19 13.33
C ILE A 475 8.62 26.59 12.85
N ASP A 476 7.87 27.32 13.67
CA ASP A 476 7.56 28.73 13.43
C ASP A 476 8.86 29.56 13.53
N LYS A 477 9.16 30.35 12.50
CA LYS A 477 10.41 31.13 12.42
C LYS A 477 10.43 32.33 13.36
N GLN A 478 9.28 32.90 13.69
CA GLN A 478 9.19 34.07 14.56
C GLN A 478 9.43 33.68 16.02
N SER A 479 8.78 32.60 16.47
CA SER A 479 8.90 32.11 17.84
C SER A 479 10.07 31.14 18.06
N ASN A 480 10.63 30.60 16.97
CA ASN A 480 11.65 29.54 16.99
C ASN A 480 11.17 28.26 17.73
N LYS A 481 9.86 28.01 17.79
CA LYS A 481 9.24 26.87 18.46
C LYS A 481 8.47 25.99 17.45
N PRO A 482 8.38 24.67 17.68
CA PRO A 482 7.46 23.82 16.92
C PRO A 482 6.03 24.36 16.98
N VAL A 483 5.25 24.15 15.91
CA VAL A 483 3.81 24.46 15.94
C VAL A 483 3.16 23.75 17.15
N PRO A 484 2.16 24.38 17.81
CA PRO A 484 1.51 23.76 18.95
C PRO A 484 0.91 22.40 18.61
N LEU A 485 0.91 21.49 19.59
CA LEU A 485 0.18 20.23 19.48
C LEU A 485 -1.34 20.49 19.44
N PRO A 486 -2.13 19.58 18.84
CA PRO A 486 -3.56 19.79 18.63
C PRO A 486 -4.34 20.20 19.89
N ASP A 487 -4.04 19.62 21.06
CA ASP A 487 -4.72 19.95 22.31
C ASP A 487 -4.35 21.33 22.88
N LYS A 488 -3.21 21.89 22.48
CA LYS A 488 -2.72 23.23 22.86
C LYS A 488 -3.11 24.33 21.88
N ALA A 489 -3.61 23.95 20.71
CA ALA A 489 -4.07 24.86 19.66
C ALA A 489 -5.58 25.19 19.75
N LEU A 490 -6.29 24.60 20.71
CA LEU A 490 -7.73 24.82 20.94
C LEU A 490 -8.04 26.18 21.55
#